data_AF-A0A1I2FBP8-F1
#
_entry.id   AF-A0A1I2FBP8-F1
#
_cell.length_a   1.000
_cell.length_b   1.000
_cell.length_c   1.000
_cell.angle_alpha   90.00
_cell.angle_beta   90.00
_cell.angle_gamma   90.00
#
_symmetry.space_group_name_H-M   'P 1'
#
loop_
_entity.id
_entity.type
_entity.pdbx_description
1 polymer ?
#
loop_
_entity_poly.entity_id
_entity_poly.type
_entity_poly.pdbx_seq_one_letter_code
_entity_poly.pdbx_strand_id
1 'polypeptide(L)'
;MIKIERTEYAFASLNASPDEWEAMKAIVGYCASHFNHTDLRYSLPFPEEQRHGKIESLCEAMNTVWDNPPIEDMYRDDLLLIAKCIIHTEGKELPKVNPKLQEAIAQQLLDIDVYHLFDDDNVTPEQWDLWNCERRIHDTKSWIIALHAKQTDKAGHPYAQHPLRVQMRLLELFPNVDEDTRHAALLHDVMEDCGITAEDLRERGYSEQTIQTVAAVTKNKDDGLTYAQRIDQLAAKGPLAAIQVKLCDLLDNNDPSRLSALSEEQARSLNKRYSKAIQVLKARIAEP
;
A
#
# COMPACT_ATOMS: atom_id res chain seq x y z
N MET A 1 18.45 17.85 -10.86
CA MET A 1 17.89 18.80 -9.89
C MET A 1 16.66 18.14 -9.32
N ILE A 2 16.75 17.80 -8.05
CA ILE A 2 15.73 17.12 -7.29
C ILE A 2 14.52 18.04 -7.16
N LYS A 3 13.32 17.47 -7.33
CA LYS A 3 12.05 18.12 -7.01
C LYS A 3 11.30 17.23 -6.02
N ILE A 4 10.80 17.85 -4.97
CA ILE A 4 9.96 17.18 -3.98
C ILE A 4 8.73 18.06 -3.80
N GLU A 5 7.55 17.48 -4.00
CA GLU A 5 6.28 18.19 -3.88
C GLU A 5 5.36 17.42 -2.95
N ARG A 6 4.83 18.09 -1.92
CA ARG A 6 3.85 17.47 -1.02
C ARG A 6 2.62 17.07 -1.80
N THR A 7 2.14 15.85 -1.56
CA THR A 7 0.89 15.33 -2.12
C THR A 7 -0.19 15.31 -1.03
N GLU A 8 -0.96 14.23 -0.91
CA GLU A 8 -1.99 14.10 0.11
C GLU A 8 -1.41 13.54 1.42
N TYR A 9 -2.07 13.86 2.54
CA TYR A 9 -1.68 13.39 3.88
C TYR A 9 -0.21 13.71 4.21
N ALA A 10 0.56 12.69 4.59
CA ALA A 10 2.00 12.76 4.86
C ALA A 10 2.83 12.14 3.73
N PHE A 11 2.40 12.31 2.48
CA PHE A 11 3.14 11.85 1.30
C PHE A 11 3.69 13.01 0.49
N ALA A 12 4.75 12.72 -0.27
CA ALA A 12 5.31 13.62 -1.25
C ALA A 12 5.76 12.85 -2.49
N SER A 13 5.72 13.51 -3.64
CA SER A 13 6.39 13.03 -4.84
C SER A 13 7.86 13.41 -4.79
N LEU A 14 8.72 12.53 -5.28
CA LEU A 14 10.16 12.74 -5.41
C LEU A 14 10.59 12.47 -6.85
N ASN A 15 11.17 13.47 -7.49
CA ASN A 15 11.74 13.36 -8.82
C ASN A 15 13.23 13.72 -8.76
N ALA A 16 14.06 12.76 -9.13
CA ALA A 16 15.51 12.89 -9.18
C ALA A 16 16.04 12.25 -10.47
N SER A 17 17.21 12.70 -10.93
CA SER A 17 17.90 12.03 -12.03
C SER A 17 18.41 10.65 -11.63
N PRO A 18 18.70 9.74 -12.60
CA PRO A 18 19.27 8.43 -12.30
C PRO A 18 20.56 8.50 -11.46
N ASP A 19 21.45 9.46 -11.77
CA ASP A 19 22.71 9.63 -11.02
C ASP A 19 22.46 10.12 -9.58
N GLU A 20 21.50 11.04 -9.41
CA GLU A 20 21.08 11.49 -8.07
C GLU A 20 20.48 10.32 -7.27
N TRP A 21 19.64 9.49 -7.89
CA TRP A 21 19.04 8.33 -7.24
C TRP A 21 20.06 7.26 -6.85
N GLU A 22 20.99 6.91 -7.75
CA GLU A 22 22.04 5.95 -7.43
C GLU A 22 22.95 6.45 -6.30
N ALA A 23 23.25 7.75 -6.26
CA ALA A 23 23.97 8.35 -5.15
C ALA A 23 23.18 8.27 -3.84
N MET A 24 21.88 8.58 -3.85
CA MET A 24 21.00 8.44 -2.68
C MET A 24 21.00 7.00 -2.14
N LYS A 25 20.83 6.01 -3.02
CA LYS A 25 20.89 4.58 -2.64
C LYS A 25 22.22 4.18 -2.03
N ALA A 26 23.34 4.62 -2.63
CA ALA A 26 24.67 4.34 -2.13
C ALA A 26 24.92 4.97 -0.75
N ILE A 27 24.44 6.20 -0.53
CA ILE A 27 24.52 6.90 0.77
C ILE A 27 23.70 6.15 1.83
N VAL A 28 22.44 5.83 1.55
CA VAL A 28 21.56 5.09 2.48
C VAL A 28 22.14 3.71 2.79
N GLY A 29 22.64 3.00 1.78
CA GLY A 29 23.30 1.71 1.96
C GLY A 29 24.58 1.78 2.80
N TYR A 30 25.36 2.86 2.66
CA TYR A 30 26.50 3.14 3.53
C TYR A 30 26.07 3.34 4.98
N CYS A 31 25.04 4.18 5.22
CA CYS A 31 24.48 4.43 6.55
C CYS A 31 23.94 3.15 7.20
N ALA A 32 23.27 2.29 6.44
CA ALA A 32 22.80 0.99 6.92
C ALA A 32 23.97 0.10 7.35
N SER A 33 25.04 0.02 6.54
CA SER A 33 26.18 -0.85 6.78
C SER A 33 27.11 -0.36 7.90
N HIS A 34 27.16 0.96 8.13
CA HIS A 34 28.06 1.61 9.09
C HIS A 34 27.31 2.33 10.20
N PHE A 35 26.07 1.92 10.50
CA PHE A 35 25.16 2.64 11.39
C PHE A 35 25.81 3.06 12.73
N ASN A 36 26.53 2.13 13.37
CA ASN A 36 27.23 2.35 14.65
C ASN A 36 28.38 3.38 14.59
N HIS A 37 28.84 3.71 13.39
CA HIS A 37 29.89 4.70 13.11
C HIS A 37 29.32 6.02 12.55
N THR A 38 28.00 6.16 12.50
CA THR A 38 27.32 7.40 12.13
C THR A 38 26.66 8.04 13.35
N ASP A 39 26.42 9.35 13.29
CA ASP A 39 25.67 10.05 14.34
C ASP A 39 24.15 9.79 14.25
N LEU A 40 23.68 9.08 13.22
CA LEU A 40 22.28 8.70 13.06
C LEU A 40 21.78 7.87 14.25
N ARG A 41 22.66 7.09 14.88
CA ARG A 41 22.34 6.36 16.11
C ARG A 41 21.84 7.27 17.24
N TYR A 42 22.13 8.57 17.19
CA TYR A 42 21.70 9.56 18.18
C TYR A 42 20.63 10.53 17.68
N SER A 43 20.48 10.71 16.37
CA SER A 43 19.67 11.78 15.77
C SER A 43 18.36 11.33 15.12
N LEU A 44 18.11 10.02 15.06
CA LEU A 44 16.85 9.47 14.53
C LEU A 44 15.71 9.52 15.57
N PRO A 45 14.50 9.97 15.17
CA PRO A 45 13.35 10.15 16.07
C PRO A 45 12.60 8.82 16.34
N PHE A 46 13.33 7.71 16.47
CA PHE A 46 12.79 6.38 16.79
C PHE A 46 13.38 5.86 18.10
N PRO A 47 12.74 4.88 18.77
CA PRO A 47 13.35 4.12 19.86
C PRO A 47 14.72 3.58 19.44
N GLU A 48 15.72 3.64 20.32
CA GLU A 48 17.11 3.35 20.01
C GLU A 48 17.29 1.98 19.33
N GLU A 49 16.60 0.97 19.84
CA GLU A 49 16.61 -0.40 19.37
C GLU A 49 16.00 -0.59 17.97
N GLN A 50 15.22 0.38 17.47
CA GLN A 50 14.58 0.32 16.15
C GLN A 50 15.34 1.12 15.08
N ARG A 51 16.19 2.06 15.47
CA ARG A 51 16.82 3.04 14.57
C ARG A 51 17.60 2.39 13.43
N HIS A 52 18.41 1.38 13.72
CA HIS A 52 19.19 0.67 12.70
C HIS A 52 18.27 -0.05 11.71
N GLY A 53 17.31 -0.82 12.23
CA GLY A 53 16.34 -1.56 11.42
C GLY A 53 15.55 -0.64 10.48
N LYS A 54 15.23 0.60 10.88
CA LYS A 54 14.59 1.57 9.99
C LYS A 54 15.44 1.94 8.78
N ILE A 55 16.75 2.13 8.95
CA ILE A 55 17.64 2.40 7.81
C ILE A 55 17.82 1.15 6.95
N GLU A 56 17.89 -0.04 7.55
CA GLU A 56 17.96 -1.30 6.80
C GLU A 56 16.72 -1.51 5.94
N SER A 57 15.51 -1.33 6.50
CA SER A 57 14.26 -1.40 5.75
C SER A 57 14.16 -0.36 4.65
N LEU A 58 14.58 0.89 4.91
CA LEU A 58 14.65 1.93 3.88
C LEU A 58 15.61 1.52 2.75
N CYS A 59 16.80 1.03 3.08
CA CYS A 59 17.78 0.57 2.10
C CYS A 59 17.22 -0.57 1.25
N GLU A 60 16.55 -1.54 1.85
CA GLU A 60 15.89 -2.63 1.13
C GLU A 60 14.79 -2.10 0.21
N ALA A 61 13.92 -1.21 0.71
CA ALA A 61 12.84 -0.61 -0.07
C ALA A 61 13.37 0.12 -1.31
N MET A 62 14.39 0.98 -1.16
CA MET A 62 15.00 1.72 -2.26
C MET A 62 15.67 0.82 -3.31
N ASN A 63 16.11 -0.39 -2.94
CA ASN A 63 16.82 -1.29 -3.85
C ASN A 63 15.93 -2.36 -4.50
N THR A 64 14.80 -2.69 -3.87
CA THR A 64 14.01 -3.88 -4.23
C THR A 64 12.52 -3.62 -4.44
N VAL A 65 11.99 -2.54 -3.86
CA VAL A 65 10.55 -2.25 -3.87
C VAL A 65 10.25 -1.03 -4.73
N TRP A 66 10.98 0.06 -4.55
CA TRP A 66 10.74 1.29 -5.29
C TRP A 66 11.41 1.26 -6.65
N ASP A 67 10.66 1.72 -7.66
CA ASP A 67 11.18 1.96 -9.00
C ASP A 67 12.25 3.07 -8.99
N ASN A 68 12.90 3.29 -10.13
CA ASN A 68 13.68 4.52 -10.29
C ASN A 68 12.72 5.73 -10.30
N PRO A 69 13.14 6.90 -9.78
CA PRO A 69 12.31 8.08 -9.77
C PRO A 69 11.79 8.43 -11.18
N PRO A 70 10.57 9.00 -11.28
CA PRO A 70 9.81 9.63 -10.21
C PRO A 70 9.10 8.64 -9.26
N ILE A 71 9.13 8.95 -7.96
CA ILE A 71 8.36 8.28 -6.92
C ILE A 71 7.15 9.18 -6.64
N GLU A 72 5.94 8.72 -6.95
CA GLU A 72 4.73 9.54 -6.79
C GLU A 72 4.29 9.65 -5.33
N ASP A 73 4.37 8.55 -4.57
CA ASP A 73 3.92 8.47 -3.19
C ASP A 73 5.06 7.97 -2.28
N MET A 74 5.88 8.90 -1.77
CA MET A 74 6.88 8.62 -0.74
C MET A 74 6.36 9.10 0.61
N TYR A 75 6.34 8.21 1.61
CA TYR A 75 5.92 8.59 2.95
C TYR A 75 6.96 9.52 3.59
N ARG A 76 6.46 10.51 4.33
CA ARG A 76 7.24 11.54 5.03
C ARG A 76 8.45 10.97 5.76
N ASP A 77 8.26 9.93 6.58
CA ASP A 77 9.34 9.43 7.43
C ASP A 77 10.48 8.81 6.61
N ASP A 78 10.17 8.17 5.49
CA ASP A 78 11.17 7.64 4.57
C ASP A 78 11.94 8.77 3.88
N LEU A 79 11.24 9.80 3.41
CA LEU A 79 11.85 10.98 2.81
C LEU A 79 12.81 11.69 3.80
N LEU A 80 12.37 11.87 5.04
CA LEU A 80 13.19 12.49 6.08
C LEU A 80 14.36 11.62 6.49
N LEU A 81 14.20 10.30 6.47
CA LEU A 81 15.28 9.37 6.76
C LEU A 81 16.33 9.39 5.64
N ILE A 82 15.92 9.46 4.37
CA ILE A 82 16.81 9.69 3.22
C ILE A 82 17.57 11.02 3.42
N ALA A 83 16.86 12.10 3.70
CA ALA A 83 17.46 13.42 3.91
C ALA A 83 18.46 13.43 5.08
N LYS A 84 18.12 12.78 6.20
CA LYS A 84 19.04 12.64 7.35
C LYS A 84 20.30 11.88 6.98
N CYS A 85 20.20 10.79 6.20
CA CYS A 85 21.37 10.04 5.74
C CYS A 85 22.31 10.89 4.88
N ILE A 86 21.74 11.68 3.97
CA ILE A 86 22.50 12.58 3.07
C ILE A 86 23.20 13.67 3.87
N ILE A 87 22.44 14.41 4.70
CA ILE A 87 22.99 15.54 5.46
C ILE A 87 24.06 15.07 6.47
N HIS A 88 23.86 13.93 7.14
CA HIS A 88 24.86 13.41 8.10
C HIS A 88 26.12 12.85 7.46
N THR A 89 26.10 12.58 6.16
CA THR A 89 27.25 12.09 5.42
C THR A 89 27.95 13.17 4.60
N GLU A 90 27.39 14.38 4.51
CA GLU A 90 27.98 15.51 3.81
C GLU A 90 29.44 15.75 4.25
N GLY A 91 30.33 15.94 3.27
CA GLY A 91 31.77 16.11 3.50
C GLY A 91 32.53 14.83 3.89
N LYS A 92 31.87 13.68 4.07
CA LYS A 92 32.53 12.38 4.30
C LYS A 92 32.82 11.69 2.98
N GLU A 93 34.00 11.08 2.86
CA GLU A 93 34.33 10.24 1.71
C GLU A 93 33.56 8.91 1.79
N LEU A 94 32.64 8.72 0.84
CA LEU A 94 31.84 7.49 0.74
C LEU A 94 32.29 6.64 -0.45
N PRO A 95 32.39 5.30 -0.29
CA PRO A 95 32.67 4.41 -1.40
C PRO A 95 31.64 4.55 -2.52
N LYS A 96 32.11 4.71 -3.76
CA LYS A 96 31.27 4.76 -4.98
C LYS A 96 30.28 5.94 -5.06
N VAL A 97 30.43 6.96 -4.22
CA VAL A 97 29.65 8.21 -4.32
C VAL A 97 30.60 9.32 -4.75
N ASN A 98 30.21 10.09 -5.78
CA ASN A 98 30.98 11.27 -6.19
C ASN A 98 30.80 12.38 -5.13
N PRO A 99 31.88 12.91 -4.51
CA PRO A 99 31.77 13.90 -3.45
C PRO A 99 31.05 15.19 -3.87
N LYS A 100 31.25 15.65 -5.11
CA LYS A 100 30.56 16.86 -5.63
C LYS A 100 29.07 16.62 -5.83
N LEU A 101 28.70 15.42 -6.26
CA LEU A 101 27.30 15.04 -6.42
C LEU A 101 26.63 14.92 -5.05
N GLN A 102 27.32 14.33 -4.07
CA GLN A 102 26.83 14.23 -2.69
C GLN A 102 26.56 15.61 -2.08
N GLU A 103 27.52 16.53 -2.17
CA GLU A 103 27.38 17.92 -1.71
C GLU A 103 26.23 18.63 -2.45
N ALA A 104 26.13 18.45 -3.77
CA ALA A 104 25.04 19.02 -4.55
C ALA A 104 23.66 18.47 -4.15
N ILE A 105 23.55 17.18 -3.82
CA ILE A 105 22.29 16.58 -3.35
C ILE A 105 21.95 17.12 -1.96
N ALA A 106 22.93 17.19 -1.04
CA ALA A 106 22.73 17.73 0.30
C ALA A 106 22.22 19.17 0.26
N GLN A 107 22.88 20.03 -0.53
CA GLN A 107 22.47 21.42 -0.71
C GLN A 107 21.05 21.53 -1.30
N GLN A 108 20.71 20.71 -2.30
CA GLN A 108 19.37 20.71 -2.87
C GLN A 108 18.29 20.33 -1.85
N LEU A 109 18.53 19.33 -0.99
CA LEU A 109 17.57 18.95 0.05
C LEU A 109 17.42 20.02 1.14
N LEU A 110 18.50 20.75 1.45
CA LEU A 110 18.46 21.92 2.34
C LEU A 110 17.66 23.07 1.71
N ASP A 111 17.86 23.34 0.42
CA ASP A 111 17.16 24.40 -0.31
C ASP A 111 15.65 24.11 -0.47
N ILE A 112 15.28 22.84 -0.63
CA ILE A 112 13.88 22.38 -0.67
C ILE A 112 13.21 22.49 0.72
N ASP A 113 14.02 22.53 1.78
CA ASP A 113 13.56 22.55 3.17
C ASP A 113 12.62 21.38 3.52
N VAL A 114 13.08 20.17 3.21
CA VAL A 114 12.30 18.92 3.37
C VAL A 114 11.71 18.71 4.77
N TYR A 115 12.33 19.28 5.81
CA TYR A 115 11.86 19.17 7.19
C TYR A 115 10.61 20.00 7.46
N HIS A 116 10.43 21.12 6.76
CA HIS A 116 9.25 21.98 6.89
C HIS A 116 8.17 21.67 5.86
N LEU A 117 8.40 20.72 4.94
CA LEU A 117 7.45 20.37 3.87
C LEU A 117 6.08 19.91 4.40
N PHE A 118 6.05 19.23 5.54
CA PHE A 118 4.82 18.62 6.08
C PHE A 118 4.13 19.44 7.18
N ASP A 119 4.74 20.54 7.63
CA ASP A 119 4.21 21.42 8.70
C ASP A 119 3.79 20.66 9.98
N ASP A 120 4.67 19.76 10.43
CA ASP A 120 4.46 18.89 11.59
C ASP A 120 3.97 19.60 12.86
N ASP A 121 4.50 20.79 13.11
CA ASP A 121 4.22 21.55 14.34
C ASP A 121 2.75 21.98 14.45
N ASN A 122 2.01 21.96 13.34
CA ASN A 122 0.62 22.40 13.26
C ASN A 122 -0.37 21.26 12.97
N VAL A 123 0.06 20.00 13.00
CA VAL A 123 -0.82 18.85 12.74
C VAL A 123 -1.62 18.49 14.00
N THR A 124 -2.94 18.43 13.89
CA THR A 124 -3.80 18.00 15.02
C THR A 124 -3.68 16.49 15.27
N PRO A 125 -4.01 16.00 16.48
CA PRO A 125 -4.03 14.55 16.75
C PRO A 125 -4.89 13.77 15.74
N GLU A 126 -6.06 14.29 15.36
CA GLU A 126 -6.96 13.64 14.41
C GLU A 126 -6.35 13.57 13.00
N GLN A 127 -5.66 14.64 12.57
CA GLN A 127 -4.92 14.63 11.31
C GLN A 127 -3.77 13.64 11.35
N TRP A 128 -3.10 13.51 12.49
CA TRP A 128 -2.01 12.56 12.69
C TRP A 128 -2.51 11.11 12.62
N ASP A 129 -3.64 10.82 13.24
CA ASP A 129 -4.29 9.51 13.16
C ASP A 129 -4.71 9.18 11.73
N LEU A 130 -5.24 10.16 11.00
CA LEU A 130 -5.56 10.01 9.58
C LEU A 130 -4.32 9.72 8.73
N TRP A 131 -3.23 10.46 8.93
CA TRP A 131 -1.97 10.22 8.19
C TRP A 131 -1.40 8.83 8.48
N ASN A 132 -1.47 8.40 9.74
CA ASN A 132 -1.06 7.06 10.13
C ASN A 132 -1.95 5.97 9.52
N CYS A 133 -3.25 6.20 9.41
CA CYS A 133 -4.17 5.31 8.70
C CYS A 133 -3.79 5.19 7.22
N GLU A 134 -3.60 6.31 6.52
CA GLU A 134 -3.23 6.30 5.10
C GLU A 134 -1.86 5.66 4.85
N ARG A 135 -0.91 5.83 5.77
CA ARG A 135 0.37 5.11 5.75
C ARG A 135 0.17 3.60 5.77
N ARG A 136 -0.62 3.07 6.72
CA ARG A 136 -0.90 1.63 6.82
C ARG A 136 -1.63 1.11 5.58
N ILE A 137 -2.54 1.89 5.03
CA ILE A 137 -3.25 1.55 3.78
C ILE A 137 -2.27 1.49 2.61
N HIS A 138 -1.35 2.45 2.52
CA HIS A 138 -0.29 2.44 1.50
C HIS A 138 0.60 1.20 1.64
N ASP A 139 1.06 0.86 2.85
CA ASP A 139 1.85 -0.35 3.11
C ASP A 139 1.12 -1.61 2.60
N THR A 140 -0.19 -1.67 2.82
CA THR A 140 -1.04 -2.77 2.34
C THR A 140 -1.10 -2.81 0.82
N LYS A 141 -1.25 -1.67 0.14
CA LYS A 141 -1.20 -1.57 -1.33
C LYS A 141 0.14 -2.07 -1.88
N SER A 142 1.25 -1.63 -1.31
CA SER A 142 2.59 -2.09 -1.73
C SER A 142 2.73 -3.61 -1.57
N TRP A 143 2.24 -4.16 -0.45
CA TRP A 143 2.32 -5.59 -0.20
C TRP A 143 1.47 -6.42 -1.17
N ILE A 144 0.21 -6.03 -1.43
CA ILE A 144 -0.65 -6.78 -2.37
C ILE A 144 -0.11 -6.71 -3.80
N ILE A 145 0.55 -5.60 -4.19
CA ILE A 145 1.21 -5.49 -5.49
C ILE A 145 2.33 -6.53 -5.59
N ALA A 146 3.15 -6.66 -4.55
CA ALA A 146 4.22 -7.67 -4.50
C ALA A 146 3.67 -9.11 -4.51
N LEU A 147 2.61 -9.39 -3.74
CA LEU A 147 1.97 -10.71 -3.71
C LEU A 147 1.41 -11.14 -5.06
N HIS A 148 0.75 -10.23 -5.76
CA HIS A 148 0.12 -10.49 -7.06
C HIS A 148 1.04 -10.22 -8.27
N ALA A 149 2.34 -9.93 -8.06
CA ALA A 149 3.27 -9.50 -9.12
C ALA A 149 3.40 -10.49 -10.29
N LYS A 150 3.15 -11.78 -10.05
CA LYS A 150 3.22 -12.85 -11.07
C LYS A 150 1.84 -13.32 -11.57
N GLN A 151 0.77 -12.64 -11.16
CA GLN A 151 -0.60 -13.01 -11.49
C GLN A 151 -1.19 -12.04 -12.53
N THR A 152 -1.92 -12.60 -13.50
CA THR A 152 -2.70 -11.82 -14.47
C THR A 152 -4.18 -12.16 -14.35
N ASP A 153 -5.04 -11.18 -14.63
CA ASP A 153 -6.48 -11.40 -14.69
C ASP A 153 -6.90 -12.12 -15.99
N LYS A 154 -8.20 -12.38 -16.14
CA LYS A 154 -8.77 -13.10 -17.30
C LYS A 154 -8.59 -12.37 -18.63
N ALA A 155 -8.32 -11.07 -18.60
CA ALA A 155 -8.06 -10.24 -19.77
C ALA A 155 -6.55 -10.03 -20.02
N GLY A 156 -5.68 -10.64 -19.19
CA GLY A 156 -4.22 -10.56 -19.31
C GLY A 156 -3.60 -9.33 -18.65
N HIS A 157 -4.35 -8.53 -17.89
CA HIS A 157 -3.81 -7.38 -17.16
C HIS A 157 -3.21 -7.81 -15.81
N PRO A 158 -2.25 -7.06 -15.23
CA PRO A 158 -1.71 -7.34 -13.90
C PRO A 158 -2.82 -7.43 -12.84
N TYR A 159 -2.85 -8.53 -12.08
CA TYR A 159 -3.96 -8.80 -11.17
C TYR A 159 -4.06 -7.78 -10.02
N ALA A 160 -2.93 -7.25 -9.55
CA ALA A 160 -2.88 -6.26 -8.47
C ALA A 160 -3.78 -5.03 -8.71
N GLN A 161 -4.11 -4.72 -9.97
CA GLN A 161 -5.06 -3.64 -10.29
C GLN A 161 -6.47 -3.92 -9.78
N HIS A 162 -6.88 -5.19 -9.66
CA HIS A 162 -8.23 -5.55 -9.21
C HIS A 162 -8.47 -5.17 -7.73
N PRO A 163 -7.67 -5.61 -6.74
CA PRO A 163 -7.86 -5.18 -5.36
C PRO A 163 -7.80 -3.66 -5.16
N LEU A 164 -6.95 -2.95 -5.91
CA LEU A 164 -6.89 -1.48 -5.88
C LEU A 164 -8.22 -0.85 -6.34
N ARG A 165 -8.79 -1.31 -7.46
CA ARG A 165 -10.10 -0.82 -7.94
C ARG A 165 -11.24 -1.20 -7.00
N VAL A 166 -11.19 -2.38 -6.37
CA VAL A 166 -12.18 -2.80 -5.36
C VAL A 166 -12.15 -1.85 -4.16
N GLN A 167 -10.96 -1.48 -3.67
CA GLN A 167 -10.83 -0.49 -2.59
C GLN A 167 -11.33 0.90 -3.03
N MET A 168 -10.98 1.37 -4.23
CA MET A 168 -11.49 2.66 -4.74
C MET A 168 -13.02 2.69 -4.77
N ARG A 169 -13.64 1.62 -5.29
CA ARG A 169 -15.10 1.49 -5.37
C ARG A 169 -15.75 1.39 -3.98
N LEU A 170 -15.06 0.79 -3.01
CA LEU A 170 -15.49 0.78 -1.60
C LEU A 170 -15.55 2.21 -1.03
N LEU A 171 -14.52 3.01 -1.24
CA LEU A 171 -14.48 4.40 -0.77
C LEU A 171 -15.53 5.28 -1.45
N GLU A 172 -15.81 5.05 -2.73
CA GLU A 172 -16.86 5.76 -3.47
C GLU A 172 -18.27 5.43 -2.95
N LEU A 173 -18.55 4.15 -2.68
CA LEU A 173 -19.87 3.70 -2.25
C LEU A 173 -20.11 3.87 -0.75
N PHE A 174 -19.05 3.83 0.06
CA PHE A 174 -19.08 3.90 1.51
C PHE A 174 -18.02 4.89 2.03
N PRO A 175 -18.25 6.21 1.91
CA PRO A 175 -17.23 7.23 2.24
C PRO A 175 -16.74 7.22 3.70
N ASN A 176 -17.53 6.67 4.63
CA ASN A 176 -17.22 6.61 6.06
C ASN A 176 -16.83 5.19 6.51
N VAL A 177 -16.37 4.36 5.59
CA VAL A 177 -15.96 2.98 5.90
C VAL A 177 -14.72 2.99 6.80
N ASP A 178 -14.67 2.06 7.75
CA ASP A 178 -13.54 1.94 8.68
C ASP A 178 -12.25 1.43 8.01
N GLU A 179 -11.13 1.63 8.69
CA GLU A 179 -9.81 1.21 8.21
C GLU A 179 -9.74 -0.31 7.96
N ASP A 180 -10.33 -1.12 8.82
CA ASP A 180 -10.30 -2.58 8.72
C ASP A 180 -10.96 -3.08 7.43
N THR A 181 -12.08 -2.47 7.04
CA THR A 181 -12.76 -2.82 5.79
C THR A 181 -11.96 -2.35 4.57
N ARG A 182 -11.25 -1.23 4.66
CA ARG A 182 -10.35 -0.75 3.59
C ARG A 182 -9.18 -1.70 3.40
N HIS A 183 -8.58 -2.23 4.48
CA HIS A 183 -7.57 -3.29 4.42
C HIS A 183 -8.15 -4.56 3.84
N ALA A 184 -9.32 -4.99 4.32
CA ALA A 184 -9.97 -6.21 3.84
C ALA A 184 -10.29 -6.15 2.34
N ALA A 185 -10.68 -4.98 1.80
CA ALA A 185 -10.88 -4.80 0.37
C ALA A 185 -9.59 -5.00 -0.44
N LEU A 186 -8.44 -4.52 0.06
CA LEU A 186 -7.14 -4.76 -0.59
C LEU A 186 -6.70 -6.22 -0.48
N LEU A 187 -7.01 -6.88 0.65
CA LEU A 187 -6.55 -8.22 0.97
C LEU A 187 -7.50 -9.34 0.52
N HIS A 188 -8.67 -9.02 -0.02
CA HIS A 188 -9.77 -9.99 -0.13
C HIS A 188 -9.45 -11.30 -0.88
N ASP A 189 -8.50 -11.27 -1.82
CA ASP A 189 -8.08 -12.43 -2.61
C ASP A 189 -6.76 -13.07 -2.18
N VAL A 190 -5.99 -12.45 -1.26
CA VAL A 190 -4.63 -12.94 -0.97
C VAL A 190 -4.64 -14.34 -0.34
N MET A 191 -5.70 -14.67 0.40
CA MET A 191 -5.90 -15.99 0.97
C MET A 191 -6.32 -17.04 -0.08
N GLU A 192 -6.98 -16.62 -1.17
CA GLU A 192 -7.38 -17.52 -2.26
C GLU A 192 -6.24 -17.78 -3.25
N ASP A 193 -5.49 -16.72 -3.59
CA ASP A 193 -4.64 -16.69 -4.78
C ASP A 193 -3.14 -16.57 -4.47
N CYS A 194 -2.76 -16.10 -3.28
CA CYS A 194 -1.35 -15.83 -2.94
C CYS A 194 -0.77 -16.78 -1.89
N GLY A 195 -1.56 -17.73 -1.38
CA GLY A 195 -1.12 -18.67 -0.35
C GLY A 195 -0.92 -18.03 1.03
N ILE A 196 -1.45 -16.82 1.24
CA ILE A 196 -1.43 -16.14 2.53
C ILE A 196 -2.47 -16.78 3.46
N THR A 197 -2.09 -17.02 4.70
CA THR A 197 -2.98 -17.56 5.73
C THR A 197 -3.49 -16.47 6.66
N ALA A 198 -4.51 -16.79 7.45
CA ALA A 198 -4.97 -15.88 8.52
C ALA A 198 -3.88 -15.61 9.58
N GLU A 199 -2.96 -16.55 9.78
CA GLU A 199 -1.84 -16.35 10.70
C GLU A 199 -0.81 -15.37 10.13
N ASP A 200 -0.50 -15.45 8.83
CA ASP A 200 0.40 -14.49 8.18
C ASP A 200 -0.13 -13.05 8.26
N LEU A 201 -1.46 -12.87 8.19
CA LEU A 201 -2.11 -11.57 8.41
C LEU A 201 -1.97 -11.10 9.86
N ARG A 202 -2.13 -12.00 10.83
CA ARG A 202 -1.98 -11.70 12.26
C ARG A 202 -0.54 -11.33 12.61
N GLU A 203 0.44 -12.06 12.10
CA GLU A 203 1.88 -11.78 12.28
C GLU A 203 2.28 -10.42 11.69
N ARG A 204 1.58 -9.96 10.64
CA ARG A 204 1.74 -8.63 10.05
C ARG A 204 1.01 -7.52 10.81
N GLY A 205 0.26 -7.86 11.86
CA GLY A 205 -0.41 -6.89 12.72
C GLY A 205 -1.78 -6.43 12.22
N TYR A 206 -2.40 -7.11 11.25
CA TYR A 206 -3.80 -6.83 10.92
C TYR A 206 -4.73 -7.23 12.06
N SER A 207 -5.79 -6.47 12.27
CA SER A 207 -6.77 -6.74 13.33
C SER A 207 -7.56 -8.03 13.05
N GLU A 208 -8.13 -8.63 14.10
CA GLU A 208 -9.07 -9.74 13.93
C GLU A 208 -10.29 -9.37 13.08
N GLN A 209 -10.72 -8.11 13.11
CA GLN A 209 -11.84 -7.63 12.28
C GLN A 209 -11.47 -7.65 10.79
N THR A 210 -10.27 -7.18 10.44
CA THR A 210 -9.74 -7.30 9.07
C THR A 210 -9.68 -8.77 8.65
N ILE A 211 -9.07 -9.63 9.47
CA ILE A 211 -8.86 -11.05 9.17
C ILE A 211 -10.20 -11.79 8.99
N GLN A 212 -11.17 -11.55 9.88
CA GLN A 212 -12.51 -12.14 9.78
C GLN A 212 -13.24 -11.68 8.53
N THR A 213 -13.07 -10.42 8.14
CA THR A 213 -13.68 -9.88 6.91
C THR A 213 -13.09 -10.54 5.67
N VAL A 214 -11.77 -10.67 5.59
CA VAL A 214 -11.07 -11.36 4.49
C VAL A 214 -11.50 -12.83 4.43
N ALA A 215 -11.49 -13.53 5.57
CA ALA A 215 -11.91 -14.92 5.65
C ALA A 215 -13.37 -15.14 5.22
N ALA A 216 -14.27 -14.20 5.56
CA ALA A 216 -15.68 -14.28 5.19
C ALA A 216 -15.93 -14.12 3.68
N VAL A 217 -15.06 -13.39 2.97
CA VAL A 217 -15.14 -13.23 1.50
C VAL A 217 -14.31 -14.25 0.74
N THR A 218 -13.41 -14.97 1.43
CA THR A 218 -12.58 -16.06 0.91
C THR A 218 -13.41 -17.32 0.67
N LYS A 219 -13.33 -17.86 -0.53
CA LYS A 219 -14.00 -19.09 -0.95
C LYS A 219 -13.30 -20.32 -0.37
N ASN A 220 -13.97 -20.96 0.58
CA ASN A 220 -13.62 -22.33 0.96
C ASN A 220 -14.04 -23.32 -0.13
N LYS A 221 -13.08 -24.06 -0.71
CA LYS A 221 -13.33 -25.05 -1.78
C LYS A 221 -13.88 -26.38 -1.25
N ASP A 222 -13.75 -26.64 0.05
CA ASP A 222 -14.07 -27.92 0.69
C ASP A 222 -15.45 -27.95 1.36
N ASP A 223 -16.13 -26.80 1.44
CA ASP A 223 -17.44 -26.65 2.09
C ASP A 223 -18.63 -27.24 1.28
N GLY A 224 -18.40 -27.63 0.02
CA GLY A 224 -19.43 -28.16 -0.89
C GLY A 224 -20.49 -27.14 -1.33
N LEU A 225 -20.37 -25.86 -0.95
CA LEU A 225 -21.36 -24.84 -1.26
C LEU A 225 -21.30 -24.42 -2.73
N THR A 226 -22.45 -24.15 -3.31
CA THR A 226 -22.55 -23.46 -4.60
C THR A 226 -22.23 -21.97 -4.44
N TYR A 227 -21.92 -21.27 -5.53
CA TYR A 227 -21.70 -19.82 -5.50
C TYR A 227 -22.92 -19.07 -4.95
N ALA A 228 -24.13 -19.43 -5.37
CA ALA A 228 -25.35 -18.80 -4.88
C ALA A 228 -25.53 -18.99 -3.36
N GLN A 229 -25.31 -20.21 -2.86
CA GLN A 229 -25.38 -20.49 -1.42
C GLN A 229 -24.35 -19.70 -0.61
N ARG A 230 -23.13 -19.48 -1.14
CA ARG A 230 -22.13 -18.63 -0.46
C ARG A 230 -22.60 -17.18 -0.37
N ILE A 231 -23.16 -16.63 -1.44
CA ILE A 231 -23.72 -15.26 -1.43
C ILE A 231 -24.90 -15.16 -0.45
N ASP A 232 -25.82 -16.13 -0.46
CA ASP A 232 -26.96 -16.13 0.44
C ASP A 232 -26.51 -16.25 1.92
N GLN A 233 -25.51 -17.09 2.20
CA GLN A 233 -24.93 -17.20 3.55
C GLN A 233 -24.22 -15.91 3.99
N LEU A 234 -23.43 -15.30 3.10
CA LEU A 234 -22.74 -14.04 3.39
C LEU A 234 -23.75 -12.91 3.66
N ALA A 235 -24.81 -12.81 2.85
CA ALA A 235 -25.87 -11.82 3.08
C ALA A 235 -26.61 -12.06 4.41
N ALA A 236 -26.88 -13.32 4.75
CA ALA A 236 -27.64 -13.64 5.96
C ALA A 236 -26.82 -13.50 7.25
N LYS A 237 -25.52 -13.83 7.23
CA LYS A 237 -24.70 -14.02 8.45
C LYS A 237 -23.35 -13.30 8.43
N GLY A 238 -22.91 -12.79 7.28
CA GLY A 238 -21.64 -12.12 7.15
C GLY A 238 -21.60 -10.78 7.89
N PRO A 239 -20.43 -10.34 8.36
CA PRO A 239 -20.26 -8.98 8.86
C PRO A 239 -20.53 -7.98 7.73
N LEU A 240 -21.03 -6.78 8.07
CA LEU A 240 -21.35 -5.74 7.09
C LEU A 240 -20.13 -5.41 6.20
N ALA A 241 -18.95 -5.32 6.78
CA ALA A 241 -17.68 -5.12 6.08
C ALA A 241 -17.48 -6.14 4.94
N ALA A 242 -17.73 -7.43 5.20
CA ALA A 242 -17.55 -8.48 4.19
C ALA A 242 -18.60 -8.38 3.08
N ILE A 243 -19.82 -7.97 3.40
CA ILE A 243 -20.88 -7.73 2.42
C ILE A 243 -20.50 -6.54 1.52
N GLN A 244 -19.97 -5.46 2.10
CA GLN A 244 -19.50 -4.28 1.36
C GLN A 244 -18.32 -4.61 0.43
N VAL A 245 -17.30 -5.31 0.97
CA VAL A 245 -16.14 -5.78 0.19
C VAL A 245 -16.61 -6.68 -0.95
N LYS A 246 -17.47 -7.67 -0.68
CA LYS A 246 -17.95 -8.58 -1.72
C LYS A 246 -18.81 -7.88 -2.76
N LEU A 247 -19.59 -6.88 -2.37
CA LEU A 247 -20.34 -6.06 -3.32
C LEU A 247 -19.39 -5.32 -4.26
N CYS A 248 -18.34 -4.69 -3.74
CA CYS A 248 -17.36 -3.96 -4.55
C CYS A 248 -16.57 -4.88 -5.49
N ASP A 249 -16.14 -6.06 -5.00
CA ASP A 249 -15.55 -7.12 -5.82
C ASP A 249 -16.46 -7.47 -7.02
N LEU A 250 -17.72 -7.80 -6.74
CA LEU A 250 -18.67 -8.17 -7.80
C LEU A 250 -18.97 -7.03 -8.77
N LEU A 251 -18.97 -5.78 -8.28
CA LEU A 251 -19.16 -4.62 -9.13
C LEU A 251 -17.96 -4.37 -10.06
N ASP A 252 -16.72 -4.57 -9.58
CA ASP A 252 -15.53 -4.54 -10.45
C ASP A 252 -15.55 -5.69 -11.46
N ASN A 253 -15.86 -6.90 -11.01
CA ASN A 253 -15.93 -8.09 -11.85
C ASN A 253 -17.08 -8.07 -12.87
N ASN A 254 -18.11 -7.24 -12.64
CA ASN A 254 -19.23 -7.04 -13.55
C ASN A 254 -19.14 -5.71 -14.33
N ASP A 255 -18.00 -5.03 -14.29
CA ASP A 255 -17.81 -3.77 -15.00
C ASP A 255 -17.90 -3.98 -16.53
N PRO A 256 -18.71 -3.19 -17.26
CA PRO A 256 -18.87 -3.34 -18.70
C PRO A 256 -17.55 -3.28 -19.48
N SER A 257 -16.59 -2.46 -19.05
CA SER A 257 -15.27 -2.34 -19.68
C SER A 257 -14.42 -3.61 -19.54
N ARG A 258 -14.64 -4.38 -18.46
CA ARG A 258 -13.97 -5.66 -18.24
C ARG A 258 -14.68 -6.80 -18.95
N LEU A 259 -16.01 -6.79 -18.94
CA LEU A 259 -16.81 -7.81 -19.64
C LEU A 259 -16.59 -7.76 -21.16
N SER A 260 -16.38 -6.57 -21.73
CA SER A 260 -16.09 -6.42 -23.18
C SER A 260 -14.74 -7.00 -23.60
N ALA A 261 -13.82 -7.20 -22.66
CA ALA A 261 -12.52 -7.86 -22.91
C ALA A 261 -12.61 -9.40 -22.88
N LEU A 262 -13.78 -9.97 -22.57
CA LEU A 262 -14.01 -11.42 -22.51
C LEU A 262 -14.82 -11.90 -23.73
N SER A 263 -14.90 -13.23 -23.92
CA SER A 263 -15.79 -13.79 -24.93
C SER A 263 -17.26 -13.52 -24.59
N GLU A 264 -18.14 -13.42 -25.60
CA GLU A 264 -19.56 -13.14 -25.40
C GLU A 264 -20.27 -14.16 -24.50
N GLU A 265 -19.84 -15.43 -24.55
CA GLU A 265 -20.38 -16.49 -23.69
C GLU A 265 -19.96 -16.29 -22.24
N GLN A 266 -18.67 -16.03 -22.01
CA GLN A 266 -18.13 -15.76 -20.67
C GLN A 266 -18.77 -14.51 -20.06
N ALA A 267 -18.85 -13.42 -20.82
CA ALA A 267 -19.45 -12.17 -20.38
C ALA A 267 -20.92 -12.34 -19.98
N ARG A 268 -21.74 -13.00 -20.82
CA ARG A 268 -23.16 -13.26 -20.51
C ARG A 268 -23.34 -14.12 -19.26
N SER A 269 -22.55 -15.18 -19.11
CA SER A 269 -22.62 -16.09 -17.97
C SER A 269 -22.25 -15.39 -16.66
N LEU A 270 -21.13 -14.63 -16.67
CA LEU A 270 -20.68 -13.85 -15.53
C LEU A 270 -21.69 -12.78 -15.15
N ASN A 271 -22.17 -12.00 -16.13
CA ASN A 271 -23.12 -10.93 -15.89
C ASN A 271 -24.42 -11.42 -15.25
N LYS A 272 -24.98 -12.53 -15.75
CA LYS A 272 -26.17 -13.13 -15.16
C LYS A 272 -25.94 -13.55 -13.71
N ARG A 273 -24.81 -14.21 -13.42
CA ARG A 273 -24.48 -14.71 -12.09
C ARG A 273 -24.23 -13.57 -11.10
N TYR A 274 -23.46 -12.56 -11.50
CA TYR A 274 -23.08 -11.45 -10.64
C TYR A 274 -24.22 -10.46 -10.41
N SER A 275 -25.06 -10.20 -11.42
CA SER A 275 -26.21 -9.31 -11.27
C SER A 275 -27.17 -9.77 -10.16
N LYS A 276 -27.45 -11.09 -10.09
CA LYS A 276 -28.28 -11.65 -9.01
C LYS A 276 -27.61 -11.49 -7.64
N ALA A 277 -26.31 -11.79 -7.54
CA ALA A 277 -25.57 -11.66 -6.29
C ALA A 277 -25.50 -10.20 -5.80
N ILE A 278 -25.26 -9.25 -6.70
CA ILE A 278 -25.27 -7.82 -6.41
C ILE A 278 -26.63 -7.39 -5.85
N GLN A 279 -27.74 -7.85 -6.42
CA GLN A 279 -29.08 -7.54 -5.90
C GLN A 279 -29.28 -8.03 -4.46
N VAL A 280 -28.85 -9.25 -4.15
CA VAL A 280 -28.94 -9.83 -2.80
C VAL A 280 -28.12 -9.01 -1.80
N LEU A 281 -26.87 -8.70 -2.11
CA LEU A 281 -26.00 -7.94 -1.21
C LEU A 281 -26.46 -6.48 -1.03
N LYS A 282 -26.94 -5.83 -2.10
CA LYS A 282 -27.51 -4.47 -2.00
C LYS A 282 -28.76 -4.42 -1.15
N ALA A 283 -29.66 -5.41 -1.29
CA ALA A 283 -30.85 -5.50 -0.44
C ALA A 283 -30.45 -5.59 1.04
N ARG A 284 -29.47 -6.44 1.36
CA ARG A 284 -28.97 -6.60 2.72
C ARG A 284 -28.33 -5.34 3.31
N ILE A 285 -27.63 -4.54 2.50
CA ILE A 285 -27.05 -3.25 2.94
C ILE A 285 -28.14 -2.19 3.19
N ALA A 286 -29.25 -2.25 2.44
CA ALA A 286 -30.36 -1.32 2.58
C ALA A 286 -31.33 -1.68 3.73
N GLU A 287 -31.17 -2.84 4.34
CA GLU A 287 -31.93 -3.23 5.54
C GLU A 287 -31.46 -2.39 6.75
N PRO A 288 -32.40 -1.77 7.49
CA PRO A 288 -32.09 -0.93 8.65
C PRO A 288 -31.50 -1.68 9.84
#